data_AF-A0A8H5F4F8-F1
#
_entry.id   AF-A0A8H5F4F8-F1
#
_cell.length_a   1.000
_cell.length_b   1.000
_cell.length_c   1.000
_cell.angle_alpha   90.00
_cell.angle_beta   90.00
_cell.angle_gamma   90.00
#
_symmetry.space_group_name_H-M   'P 1'
#
loop_
_entity.id
_entity.type
_entity.pdbx_description
1 polymer ?
#
loop_
_entity_poly.entity_id
_entity_poly.type
_entity_poly.pdbx_seq_one_letter_code
_entity_poly.pdbx_strand_id
1 'polypeptide(L)'
;MCYNLLRSNPISIHCHQLLRLESTMTPFLLKRVENPTEAQIDTCSTLFYDLMRTNQATIALVGGDAALLKLQAAATIPAGALAGEFYVAENHDGDIVAYTLWMPPGEEIFSSLYESPEQCALGLNNFMESLFEAAKEYFRTTYHDLAEFPAFVNSILGPTGKINSWWLNMAMVHPEASANRLKSSRVLPLLSPQDVKSAHNAR
;
A
#
# COMPACT_ATOMS: atom_id res chain seq x y z
N MET A 1 30.76 -35.78 29.69
CA MET A 1 31.59 -35.28 28.57
C MET A 1 31.07 -33.90 28.22
N CYS A 2 31.58 -32.81 28.82
CA CYS A 2 32.78 -32.05 28.42
C CYS A 2 32.60 -31.47 27.00
N TYR A 3 32.46 -30.17 26.78
CA TYR A 3 33.39 -29.13 27.21
C TYR A 3 32.74 -27.74 27.41
N ASN A 4 33.04 -27.15 28.58
CA ASN A 4 33.18 -25.72 28.80
C ASN A 4 34.63 -25.33 28.43
N LEU A 5 34.85 -24.26 27.66
CA LEU A 5 36.09 -23.45 27.74
C LEU A 5 35.84 -22.09 27.06
N LEU A 6 35.76 -21.01 27.86
CA LEU A 6 36.73 -19.90 28.01
C LEU A 6 36.94 -19.06 26.72
N ARG A 7 37.13 -17.73 26.68
CA ARG A 7 37.28 -16.64 27.64
C ARG A 7 37.39 -15.35 26.81
N SER A 8 36.83 -14.25 27.33
CA SER A 8 37.32 -12.86 27.27
C SER A 8 38.08 -12.35 26.02
N ASN A 9 37.47 -11.40 25.31
CA ASN A 9 38.16 -10.32 24.60
C ASN A 9 37.41 -9.00 24.86
N PRO A 10 38.02 -7.98 25.50
CA PRO A 10 37.45 -6.64 25.53
C PRO A 10 37.89 -5.93 24.25
N ILE A 11 37.09 -6.01 23.19
CA ILE A 11 37.26 -5.12 22.04
C ILE A 11 36.70 -3.77 22.48
N SER A 12 37.60 -2.90 22.95
CA SER A 12 37.33 -1.48 23.14
C SER A 12 37.11 -0.86 21.77
N ILE A 13 35.87 -0.89 21.29
CA ILE A 13 35.44 -0.13 20.13
C ILE A 13 35.48 1.34 20.53
N HIS A 14 36.50 2.04 20.05
CA HIS A 14 36.55 3.51 20.04
C HIS A 14 35.34 4.02 19.25
N CYS A 15 34.24 4.29 19.97
CA CYS A 15 33.07 5.01 19.49
C CYS A 15 33.39 6.51 19.51
N HIS A 16 34.33 6.94 18.67
CA HIS A 16 34.55 8.34 18.38
C HIS A 16 34.06 8.63 16.96
N GLN A 17 33.24 9.69 16.86
CA GLN A 17 32.59 10.23 15.66
C GLN A 17 31.24 9.60 15.28
N LEU A 18 30.29 9.70 16.23
CA LEU A 18 28.91 10.09 15.90
C LEU A 18 28.95 11.45 15.20
N LEU A 19 29.14 11.45 13.88
CA LEU A 19 28.71 12.56 13.04
C LEU A 19 27.19 12.66 13.20
N ARG A 20 26.74 13.58 14.05
CA ARG A 20 25.38 14.14 13.97
C ARG A 20 25.29 14.86 12.62
N LEU A 21 25.01 14.10 11.57
CA LEU A 21 24.32 14.65 10.42
C LEU A 21 22.91 14.94 10.94
N GLU A 22 22.71 16.17 11.42
CA GLU A 22 21.40 16.78 11.49
C GLU A 22 20.90 16.92 10.05
N SER A 23 20.52 15.80 9.44
CA SER A 23 19.77 15.80 8.20
C SER A 23 18.44 16.43 8.57
N THR A 24 18.30 17.71 8.22
CA THR A 24 17.04 18.44 8.27
C THR A 24 16.01 17.56 7.57
N MET A 25 15.17 16.89 8.36
CA MET A 25 14.06 16.12 7.85
C MET A 25 13.07 17.14 7.32
N THR A 26 12.91 17.21 5.99
CA THR A 26 11.78 17.91 5.41
C THR A 26 10.52 17.26 6.00
N PRO A 27 9.72 18.00 6.78
CA PRO A 27 8.52 17.44 7.36
C PRO A 27 7.54 17.09 6.23
N PHE A 28 6.90 15.94 6.34
CA PHE A 28 5.79 15.58 5.47
C PHE A 28 4.47 15.88 6.18
N LEU A 29 3.48 16.34 5.43
CA LEU A 29 2.13 16.52 5.93
C LEU A 29 1.29 15.30 5.56
N LEU A 30 0.86 14.56 6.58
CA LEU A 30 -0.03 13.42 6.42
C LEU A 30 -1.49 13.87 6.50
N LYS A 31 -2.30 13.48 5.50
CA LYS A 31 -3.73 13.77 5.44
C LYS A 31 -4.53 12.50 5.13
N ARG A 32 -5.65 12.32 5.84
CA ARG A 32 -6.72 11.42 5.40
C ARG A 32 -7.52 12.10 4.28
N VAL A 33 -7.82 11.37 3.23
CA VAL A 33 -8.57 11.88 2.07
C VAL A 33 -9.77 10.96 1.86
N GLU A 34 -10.96 11.44 2.23
CA GLU A 34 -12.20 10.66 2.11
C GLU A 34 -12.77 10.70 0.69
N ASN A 35 -12.62 11.84 0.01
CA ASN A 35 -13.12 12.06 -1.35
C ASN A 35 -11.96 12.56 -2.22
N PRO A 36 -11.11 11.67 -2.77
CA PRO A 36 -9.95 12.08 -3.55
C PRO A 36 -10.40 12.80 -4.82
N THR A 37 -9.76 13.94 -5.10
CA THR A 37 -10.02 14.69 -6.34
C THR A 37 -9.44 13.97 -7.55
N GLU A 38 -9.91 14.29 -8.76
CA GLU A 38 -9.36 13.73 -10.00
C GLU A 38 -7.84 13.93 -10.10
N ALA A 39 -7.33 15.10 -9.70
CA ALA A 39 -5.90 15.38 -9.68
C ALA A 39 -5.14 14.49 -8.67
N GLN A 40 -5.72 14.21 -7.50
CA GLN A 40 -5.13 13.30 -6.52
C GLN A 40 -5.11 11.86 -7.03
N ILE A 41 -6.20 11.41 -7.68
CA ILE A 41 -6.30 10.09 -8.29
C ILE A 41 -5.27 9.95 -9.41
N ASP A 42 -5.14 10.94 -10.30
CA ASP A 42 -4.17 10.93 -11.40
C ASP A 42 -2.73 10.89 -10.87
N THR A 43 -2.41 11.71 -9.86
CA THR A 43 -1.09 11.75 -9.23
C THR A 43 -0.74 10.40 -8.59
N CYS A 44 -1.65 9.84 -7.78
CA CYS A 44 -1.42 8.58 -7.07
C CYS A 44 -1.38 7.38 -8.03
N SER A 45 -2.24 7.35 -9.05
CA SER A 45 -2.21 6.28 -10.07
C SER A 45 -0.96 6.35 -10.96
N THR A 46 -0.45 7.54 -11.24
CA THR A 46 0.86 7.72 -11.91
C THR A 46 1.98 7.19 -11.03
N LEU A 47 2.00 7.53 -9.74
CA LEU A 47 2.98 6.99 -8.79
C LEU A 47 2.92 5.46 -8.71
N PHE A 48 1.73 4.87 -8.68
CA PHE A 48 1.54 3.42 -8.73
C PHE A 48 2.17 2.81 -9.99
N TYR A 49 1.83 3.36 -11.16
CA TYR A 49 2.38 2.92 -12.44
C TYR A 49 3.91 2.98 -12.45
N ASP A 50 4.50 4.10 -12.03
CA ASP A 50 5.94 4.28 -12.05
C ASP A 50 6.68 3.25 -11.18
N LEU A 51 6.11 2.91 -10.03
CA LEU A 51 6.65 1.91 -9.11
C LEU A 51 6.41 0.47 -9.58
N MET A 52 5.28 0.19 -10.22
CA MET A 52 4.81 -1.18 -10.47
C MET A 52 4.93 -1.63 -11.93
N ARG A 53 5.25 -0.75 -12.89
CA ARG A 53 5.34 -1.07 -14.33
C ARG A 53 6.37 -2.14 -14.72
N THR A 54 7.25 -2.54 -13.80
CA THR A 54 8.19 -3.66 -14.01
C THR A 54 7.92 -4.86 -13.09
N ASN A 55 6.95 -4.74 -12.17
CA ASN A 55 6.59 -5.78 -11.22
C ASN A 55 5.72 -6.84 -11.91
N GLN A 56 6.26 -8.04 -12.09
CA GLN A 56 5.58 -9.12 -12.81
C GLN A 56 4.25 -9.55 -12.18
N ALA A 57 4.17 -9.55 -10.85
CA ALA A 57 2.93 -9.91 -10.16
C ALA A 57 1.82 -8.89 -10.45
N THR A 58 2.15 -7.60 -10.50
CA THR A 58 1.18 -6.54 -10.78
C THR A 58 0.80 -6.52 -12.26
N ILE A 59 1.77 -6.73 -13.16
CA ILE A 59 1.53 -6.86 -14.59
C ILE A 59 0.58 -8.03 -14.89
N ALA A 60 0.69 -9.15 -14.17
CA ALA A 60 -0.22 -10.28 -14.31
C ALA A 60 -1.68 -9.92 -13.95
N LEU A 61 -1.89 -9.04 -12.96
CA LEU A 61 -3.24 -8.59 -12.56
C LEU A 61 -3.97 -7.79 -13.65
N VAL A 62 -3.23 -7.21 -14.58
CA VAL A 62 -3.77 -6.45 -15.72
C VAL A 62 -3.64 -7.22 -17.05
N GLY A 63 -3.47 -8.55 -16.97
CA GLY A 63 -3.40 -9.41 -18.15
C GLY A 63 -2.07 -9.33 -18.93
N GLY A 64 -1.03 -8.75 -18.37
CA GLY A 64 0.25 -8.57 -19.08
C GLY A 64 0.41 -7.20 -19.72
N ASP A 65 -0.64 -6.37 -19.79
CA ASP A 65 -0.56 -5.02 -20.34
C ASP A 65 -0.30 -3.98 -19.25
N ALA A 66 0.98 -3.65 -19.05
CA ALA A 66 1.40 -2.67 -18.06
C ALA A 66 0.77 -1.28 -18.26
N ALA A 67 0.30 -0.93 -19.46
CA ALA A 67 -0.36 0.35 -19.71
C ALA A 67 -1.69 0.49 -18.93
N LEU A 68 -2.31 -0.63 -18.56
CA LEU A 68 -3.56 -0.67 -17.79
C LEU A 68 -3.36 -0.50 -16.28
N LEU A 69 -2.13 -0.54 -15.77
CA LEU A 69 -1.85 -0.39 -14.34
C LEU A 69 -2.32 0.97 -13.78
N LYS A 70 -2.17 2.04 -14.57
CA LYS A 70 -2.67 3.37 -14.16
C LYS A 70 -4.20 3.35 -14.05
N LEU A 71 -4.89 2.71 -14.99
CA LEU A 71 -6.34 2.56 -14.97
C LEU A 71 -6.82 1.70 -13.79
N GLN A 72 -6.11 0.60 -13.49
CA GLN A 72 -6.37 -0.24 -12.31
C GLN A 72 -6.27 0.57 -11.01
N ALA A 73 -5.19 1.34 -10.85
CA ALA A 73 -5.00 2.17 -9.67
C ALA A 73 -6.06 3.28 -9.58
N ALA A 74 -6.41 3.91 -10.70
CA ALA A 74 -7.44 4.94 -10.76
C ALA A 74 -8.84 4.42 -10.38
N ALA A 75 -9.15 3.14 -10.65
CA ALA A 75 -10.36 2.49 -10.16
C ALA A 75 -10.28 2.11 -8.66
N THR A 76 -9.10 1.68 -8.21
CA THR A 76 -8.88 1.18 -6.84
C THR A 76 -8.91 2.30 -5.79
N ILE A 77 -8.25 3.43 -6.06
CA ILE A 77 -8.12 4.54 -5.10
C ILE A 77 -9.48 5.06 -4.61
N PRO A 78 -10.43 5.46 -5.47
CA PRO A 78 -11.72 5.96 -5.02
C PRO A 78 -12.55 4.87 -4.34
N ALA A 79 -12.51 3.62 -4.82
CA ALA A 79 -13.23 2.51 -4.18
C ALA A 79 -12.72 2.23 -2.76
N GLY A 80 -11.41 2.21 -2.54
CA GLY A 80 -10.86 2.02 -1.20
C GLY A 80 -10.97 3.26 -0.32
N ALA A 81 -11.03 4.48 -0.88
CA ALA A 81 -11.36 5.68 -0.10
C ALA A 81 -12.81 5.65 0.40
N LEU A 82 -13.74 5.11 -0.41
CA LEU A 82 -15.14 4.91 -0.05
C LEU A 82 -15.31 3.84 1.04
N ALA A 83 -14.70 2.67 0.87
CA ALA A 83 -14.89 1.52 1.74
C ALA A 83 -13.84 1.38 2.86
N GLY A 84 -12.86 2.29 2.92
CA GLY A 84 -11.75 2.18 3.86
C GLY A 84 -11.12 3.51 4.26
N GLU A 85 -9.80 3.51 4.38
CA GLU A 85 -9.03 4.70 4.74
C GLU A 85 -7.91 4.94 3.73
N PHE A 86 -8.00 6.07 3.03
CA PHE A 86 -6.99 6.54 2.09
C PHE A 86 -6.21 7.72 2.69
N TYR A 87 -4.89 7.60 2.66
CA TYR A 87 -3.97 8.58 3.23
C TYR A 87 -2.94 9.01 2.20
N VAL A 88 -2.62 10.30 2.18
CA VAL A 88 -1.56 10.87 1.35
C VAL A 88 -0.53 11.57 2.24
N ALA A 89 0.74 11.48 1.87
CA ALA A 89 1.82 12.26 2.44
C ALA A 89 2.28 13.30 1.42
N GLU A 90 2.21 14.57 1.81
CA GLU A 90 2.66 15.69 0.99
C GLU A 90 4.02 16.21 1.48
N ASN A 91 4.89 16.64 0.55
CA ASN A 91 6.11 17.38 0.87
C ASN A 91 5.80 18.85 1.22
N HIS A 92 6.85 19.66 1.44
CA HIS A 92 6.69 21.09 1.74
C HIS A 92 6.12 21.95 0.60
N ASP A 93 6.18 21.44 -0.64
CA ASP A 93 5.66 22.11 -1.84
C ASP A 93 4.18 21.74 -2.10
N GLY A 94 3.65 20.78 -1.33
CA GLY A 94 2.30 20.25 -1.48
C GLY A 94 2.20 19.06 -2.44
N ASP A 95 3.32 18.54 -2.95
CA ASP A 95 3.30 17.38 -3.84
C ASP A 95 3.10 16.09 -3.05
N ILE A 96 2.24 15.21 -3.58
CA ILE A 96 2.04 13.86 -3.02
C ILE A 96 3.27 13.02 -3.30
N VAL A 97 3.97 12.61 -2.24
CA VAL A 97 5.18 11.77 -2.33
C VAL A 97 4.94 10.34 -1.87
N ALA A 98 3.83 10.06 -1.20
CA ALA A 98 3.44 8.72 -0.80
C ALA A 98 1.93 8.65 -0.57
N TYR A 99 1.38 7.44 -0.66
CA TYR A 99 0.02 7.17 -0.22
C TYR A 99 -0.12 5.75 0.32
N THR A 100 -1.15 5.55 1.14
CA THR A 100 -1.61 4.22 1.55
C THR A 100 -3.11 4.09 1.45
N LEU A 101 -3.56 2.87 1.21
CA LEU A 101 -4.95 2.47 1.16
C LEU A 101 -5.16 1.30 2.11
N TRP A 102 -6.02 1.47 3.11
CA TRP A 102 -6.31 0.48 4.13
C TRP A 102 -7.78 0.09 4.12
N MET A 103 -8.06 -1.20 4.32
CA MET A 103 -9.41 -1.71 4.52
C MET A 103 -9.62 -2.03 6.00
N PRO A 104 -10.72 -1.56 6.62
CA PRO A 104 -11.07 -1.92 7.98
C PRO A 104 -11.56 -3.38 8.05
N PRO A 105 -11.60 -3.97 9.26
CA PRO A 105 -12.24 -5.26 9.46
C PRO A 105 -13.69 -5.27 8.94
N GLY A 106 -14.07 -6.35 8.29
CA GLY A 106 -15.39 -6.55 7.67
C GLY A 106 -15.50 -6.01 6.24
N GLU A 107 -14.55 -5.20 5.78
CA GLU A 107 -14.57 -4.60 4.45
C GLU A 107 -13.48 -5.19 3.55
N GLU A 108 -13.82 -5.33 2.27
CA GLU A 108 -12.87 -5.71 1.23
C GLU A 108 -13.13 -4.85 -0.01
N ILE A 109 -12.04 -4.42 -0.65
CA ILE A 109 -12.17 -3.67 -1.90
C ILE A 109 -12.70 -4.58 -2.99
N PHE A 110 -13.80 -4.17 -3.63
CA PHE A 110 -14.48 -4.96 -4.66
C PHE A 110 -14.97 -6.34 -4.17
N SER A 111 -15.39 -6.46 -2.91
CA SER A 111 -15.81 -7.73 -2.26
C SER A 111 -16.75 -8.59 -3.11
N SER A 112 -17.69 -7.98 -3.84
CA SER A 112 -18.19 -8.51 -5.12
C SER A 112 -18.91 -7.47 -5.97
N LEU A 113 -19.02 -7.73 -7.28
CA LEU A 113 -19.82 -6.93 -8.22
C LEU A 113 -21.30 -6.80 -7.80
N TYR A 114 -21.82 -7.76 -7.03
CA TYR A 114 -23.21 -7.79 -6.59
C TYR A 114 -23.42 -7.17 -5.19
N GLU A 115 -22.39 -7.19 -4.36
CA GLU A 115 -22.44 -6.63 -2.99
C GLU A 115 -22.02 -5.17 -2.92
N SER A 116 -21.24 -4.69 -3.89
CA SER A 116 -20.66 -3.33 -3.89
C SER A 116 -20.77 -2.60 -5.24
N PRO A 117 -21.98 -2.46 -5.82
CA PRO A 117 -22.17 -1.80 -7.10
C PRO A 117 -21.66 -0.36 -7.09
N GLU A 118 -21.75 0.36 -5.96
CA GLU A 118 -21.19 1.70 -5.81
C GLU A 118 -19.67 1.74 -5.94
N GLN A 119 -18.93 0.75 -5.40
CA GLN A 119 -17.48 0.68 -5.56
C GLN A 119 -17.11 0.38 -7.02
N CYS A 120 -17.86 -0.51 -7.66
CA CYS A 120 -17.59 -0.92 -9.04
C CYS A 120 -17.81 0.24 -10.03
N ALA A 121 -18.81 1.08 -9.77
CA ALA A 121 -19.11 2.28 -10.56
C ALA A 121 -18.01 3.35 -10.50
N LEU A 122 -17.09 3.30 -9.51
CA LEU A 122 -15.97 4.24 -9.36
C LEU A 122 -14.78 3.97 -10.29
N GLY A 123 -14.96 3.13 -11.32
CA GLY A 123 -13.98 2.93 -12.38
C GLY A 123 -13.62 1.47 -12.64
N LEU A 124 -14.05 0.53 -11.77
CA LEU A 124 -13.80 -0.90 -11.98
C LEU A 124 -14.42 -1.37 -13.29
N ASN A 125 -15.64 -0.92 -13.62
CA ASN A 125 -16.30 -1.29 -14.87
C ASN A 125 -15.45 -0.90 -16.09
N ASN A 126 -14.96 0.34 -16.13
CA ASN A 126 -14.10 0.82 -17.22
C ASN A 126 -12.78 0.05 -17.30
N PHE A 127 -12.18 -0.28 -16.14
CA PHE A 127 -10.99 -1.12 -16.07
C PHE A 127 -11.25 -2.51 -16.63
N MET A 128 -12.33 -3.17 -16.19
CA MET A 128 -12.72 -4.50 -16.63
C MET A 128 -13.04 -4.54 -18.13
N GLU A 129 -13.71 -3.53 -18.66
CA GLU A 129 -13.98 -3.40 -20.10
C GLU A 129 -12.70 -3.28 -20.94
N SER A 130 -11.66 -2.67 -20.38
CA SER A 130 -10.36 -2.47 -21.04
C SER A 130 -9.49 -3.73 -21.08
N LEU A 131 -9.77 -4.73 -20.22
CA LEU A 131 -9.07 -6.02 -20.24
C LEU A 131 -9.49 -6.84 -21.47
N PHE A 132 -8.55 -7.61 -22.03
CA PHE A 132 -8.91 -8.65 -23.00
C PHE A 132 -9.60 -9.84 -22.31
N GLU A 133 -10.33 -10.65 -23.07
CA GLU A 133 -11.20 -11.69 -22.51
C GLU A 133 -10.47 -12.69 -21.59
N ALA A 134 -9.27 -13.15 -21.96
CA ALA A 134 -8.52 -14.04 -21.10
C ALA A 134 -8.03 -13.38 -19.79
N ALA A 135 -7.80 -12.06 -19.76
CA ALA A 135 -7.51 -11.33 -18.53
C ALA A 135 -8.76 -11.11 -17.68
N LYS A 136 -9.92 -10.84 -18.30
CA LYS A 136 -11.22 -10.84 -17.60
C LYS A 136 -11.51 -12.20 -16.98
N GLU A 137 -11.24 -13.28 -17.71
CA GLU A 137 -11.39 -14.65 -17.21
C GLU A 137 -10.44 -14.92 -16.06
N TYR A 138 -9.17 -14.52 -16.16
CA TYR A 138 -8.21 -14.64 -15.06
C TYR A 138 -8.64 -13.83 -13.83
N PHE A 139 -9.07 -12.59 -14.02
CA PHE A 139 -9.54 -11.75 -12.91
C PHE A 139 -10.76 -12.38 -12.24
N ARG A 140 -11.73 -12.84 -13.03
CA ARG A 140 -12.91 -13.53 -12.55
C ARG A 140 -12.54 -14.84 -11.86
N THR A 141 -11.77 -15.71 -12.50
CA THR A 141 -11.54 -17.08 -12.01
C THR A 141 -10.31 -17.25 -11.15
N THR A 142 -9.42 -16.29 -10.95
CA THR A 142 -8.22 -16.52 -10.13
C THR A 142 -8.12 -15.50 -9.01
N TYR A 143 -8.55 -14.28 -9.29
CA TYR A 143 -8.46 -13.18 -8.35
C TYR A 143 -9.76 -12.94 -7.57
N HIS A 144 -10.93 -13.09 -8.22
CA HIS A 144 -12.23 -12.70 -7.66
C HIS A 144 -13.12 -13.88 -7.22
N ASP A 145 -13.40 -14.84 -8.12
CA ASP A 145 -14.32 -15.97 -7.91
C ASP A 145 -13.67 -17.25 -7.40
N LEU A 146 -12.36 -17.52 -7.63
CA LEU A 146 -11.76 -18.80 -7.23
C LEU A 146 -10.73 -18.71 -6.10
N ALA A 147 -10.78 -19.79 -5.34
CA ALA A 147 -10.18 -20.00 -4.05
C ALA A 147 -8.67 -19.80 -3.96
N GLU A 148 -7.89 -19.64 -5.03
CA GLU A 148 -6.42 -19.70 -4.91
C GLU A 148 -5.84 -18.55 -4.08
N PHE A 149 -6.13 -17.29 -4.45
CA PHE A 149 -5.64 -16.15 -3.69
C PHE A 149 -6.30 -16.06 -2.31
N PRO A 150 -7.65 -16.15 -2.17
CA PRO A 150 -8.27 -16.19 -0.85
C PRO A 150 -7.82 -17.37 0.02
N ALA A 151 -7.65 -18.58 -0.52
CA ALA A 151 -7.17 -19.74 0.24
C ALA A 151 -5.69 -19.62 0.61
N PHE A 152 -4.85 -19.05 -0.26
CA PHE A 152 -3.47 -18.74 0.08
C PHE A 152 -3.41 -17.77 1.26
N VAL A 153 -4.15 -16.65 1.19
CA VAL A 153 -4.25 -15.69 2.30
C VAL A 153 -4.80 -16.36 3.56
N ASN A 154 -5.87 -17.15 3.44
CA ASN A 154 -6.48 -17.88 4.56
C ASN A 154 -5.55 -18.95 5.15
N SER A 155 -4.63 -19.53 4.36
CA SER A 155 -3.64 -20.49 4.86
C SER A 155 -2.58 -19.83 5.75
N ILE A 156 -2.32 -18.54 5.55
CA ILE A 156 -1.34 -17.76 6.30
C ILE A 156 -2.00 -17.07 7.51
N LEU A 157 -3.16 -16.44 7.30
CA LEU A 157 -3.81 -15.59 8.29
C LEU A 157 -4.99 -16.26 9.01
N GLY A 158 -5.38 -17.46 8.57
CA GLY A 158 -6.61 -18.13 8.99
C GLY A 158 -7.82 -17.68 8.15
N PRO A 159 -8.94 -18.44 8.19
CA PRO A 159 -10.12 -18.23 7.35
C PRO A 159 -10.81 -16.88 7.57
N THR A 160 -10.58 -16.25 8.72
CA THR A 160 -11.14 -14.93 9.06
C THR A 160 -10.06 -13.87 9.21
N GLY A 161 -8.80 -14.19 8.88
CA GLY A 161 -7.67 -13.31 9.15
C GLY A 161 -7.78 -11.96 8.43
N LYS A 162 -8.18 -11.99 7.15
CA LYS A 162 -8.37 -10.79 6.33
C LYS A 162 -9.55 -9.94 6.81
N ILE A 163 -10.71 -10.56 7.09
CA ILE A 163 -11.92 -9.85 7.50
C ILE A 163 -11.88 -9.37 8.96
N ASN A 164 -11.08 -9.98 9.84
CA ASN A 164 -10.99 -9.59 11.26
C ASN A 164 -9.88 -8.57 11.53
N SER A 165 -9.12 -8.18 10.50
CA SER A 165 -7.92 -7.35 10.65
C SER A 165 -7.98 -6.13 9.74
N TRP A 166 -7.19 -5.12 10.09
CA TRP A 166 -6.88 -4.06 9.14
C TRP A 166 -5.97 -4.61 8.03
N TRP A 167 -6.37 -4.39 6.78
CA TRP A 167 -5.65 -4.88 5.62
C TRP A 167 -5.04 -3.72 4.83
N LEU A 168 -3.71 -3.71 4.68
CA LEU A 168 -3.02 -2.75 3.82
C LEU A 168 -3.16 -3.20 2.36
N ASN A 169 -3.99 -2.49 1.59
CA ASN A 169 -4.23 -2.80 0.19
C ASN A 169 -3.14 -2.22 -0.73
N MET A 170 -2.77 -0.95 -0.52
CA MET A 170 -1.68 -0.30 -1.27
C MET A 170 -0.80 0.53 -0.35
N ALA A 171 0.50 0.49 -0.58
CA ALA A 171 1.47 1.39 0.02
C ALA A 171 2.50 1.80 -1.03
N MET A 172 2.47 3.06 -1.42
CA MET A 172 3.32 3.59 -2.49
C MET A 172 4.12 4.77 -1.94
N VAL A 173 5.43 4.77 -2.21
CA VAL A 173 6.35 5.82 -1.78
C VAL A 173 7.25 6.17 -2.94
N HIS A 174 7.31 7.46 -3.31
CA HIS A 174 8.16 7.95 -4.38
C HIS A 174 9.63 7.55 -4.11
N PRO A 175 10.40 7.10 -5.12
CA PRO A 175 11.76 6.63 -4.93
C PRO A 175 12.65 7.66 -4.22
N GLU A 176 12.54 8.93 -4.56
CA GLU A 176 13.32 10.01 -3.94
C GLU A 176 12.98 10.20 -2.45
N ALA A 177 11.72 10.00 -2.07
CA ALA A 177 11.30 10.01 -0.66
C ALA A 177 11.85 8.77 0.10
N SER A 178 12.00 7.63 -0.60
CA SER A 178 12.52 6.37 -0.02
C SER A 178 14.05 6.31 0.07
N ALA A 179 14.79 7.01 -0.80
CA ALA A 179 16.24 6.98 -0.89
C ALA A 179 16.93 7.45 0.41
N ASN A 180 16.24 8.29 1.19
CA ASN A 180 16.58 8.56 2.57
C ASN A 180 16.13 7.41 3.47
N ARG A 181 16.77 6.24 3.37
CA ARG A 181 16.30 4.98 4.00
C ARG A 181 16.04 5.05 5.51
N LEU A 182 16.73 5.94 6.24
CA LEU A 182 16.47 6.25 7.65
C LEU A 182 15.14 7.01 7.90
N LYS A 183 14.55 7.62 6.87
CA LYS A 183 13.26 8.35 6.88
C LYS A 183 12.10 7.48 6.38
N SER A 184 12.33 6.54 5.46
CA SER A 184 11.29 5.63 4.94
C SER A 184 10.65 4.75 6.02
N SER A 185 11.46 4.33 7.01
CA SER A 185 11.01 3.59 8.19
C SER A 185 10.11 4.42 9.12
N ARG A 186 9.87 5.70 8.83
CA ARG A 186 8.92 6.56 9.55
C ARG A 186 7.70 6.90 8.71
N VAL A 187 7.78 6.97 7.39
CA VAL A 187 6.62 7.27 6.55
C VAL A 187 5.58 6.14 6.65
N LEU A 188 5.99 4.89 6.45
CA LEU A 188 5.03 3.77 6.44
C LEU A 188 4.36 3.50 7.81
N PRO A 189 5.06 3.56 8.96
CA PRO A 189 4.39 3.42 10.25
C PRO A 189 3.40 4.55 10.53
N LEU A 190 3.71 5.79 10.13
CA LEU A 190 2.78 6.92 10.31
C LEU A 190 1.48 6.77 9.51
N LEU A 191 1.50 5.92 8.49
CA LEU A 191 0.34 5.65 7.64
C LEU A 191 -0.56 4.54 8.19
N SER A 192 -0.27 3.96 9.36
CA SER A 192 -1.16 2.98 9.97
C SER A 192 -2.39 3.65 10.60
N PRO A 193 -3.61 3.08 10.45
CA PRO A 193 -4.82 3.62 11.07
C PRO A 193 -4.72 3.80 12.60
N GLN A 194 -3.94 2.95 13.26
CA GLN A 194 -3.75 3.00 14.73
C GLN A 194 -2.88 4.18 15.14
N ASP A 195 -1.84 4.49 14.36
CA ASP A 195 -0.93 5.60 14.62
C ASP A 195 -1.58 6.94 14.29
N VAL A 196 -2.38 7.01 13.21
CA VAL A 196 -3.12 8.22 12.84
C VAL A 196 -4.16 8.59 13.91
N LYS A 197 -4.93 7.61 14.41
CA LYS A 197 -5.94 7.85 15.45
C LYS A 197 -5.30 8.34 16.75
N SER A 198 -4.12 7.81 17.08
CA SER A 198 -3.34 8.26 18.25
C SER A 198 -2.82 9.69 18.10
N ALA A 199 -2.37 10.08 16.90
CA ALA A 199 -1.88 11.44 16.63
C ALA A 199 -2.99 12.50 16.64
N HIS A 200 -4.21 12.17 16.22
CA HIS A 200 -5.35 13.10 16.20
C HIS A 200 -5.89 13.39 17.61
N ASN A 201 -5.91 12.38 18.50
CA ASN A 201 -6.40 12.52 19.88
C ASN A 201 -5.42 13.22 20.84
N ALA A 202 -4.19 13.51 20.39
CA ALA A 202 -3.15 14.14 21.19
C ALA A 202 -3.06 15.68 21.02
N ARG A 203 -4.00 16.28 20.28
CA ARG A 203 -4.13 17.74 20.07
C ARG A 203 -5.39 18.27 20.74
#